data_AF-A0A7G7BKV7-F1
#
_entry.id   AF-A0A7G7BKV7-F1
#
_cell.length_a   1.000
_cell.length_b   1.000
_cell.length_c   1.000
_cell.angle_alpha   90.00
_cell.angle_beta   90.00
_cell.angle_gamma   90.00
#
_symmetry.space_group_name_H-M   'P 1'
#
loop_
_entity.id
_entity.type
_entity.pdbx_description
1 polymer ?
#
loop_
_entity_poly.entity_id
_entity_poly.type
_entity_poly.pdbx_seq_one_letter_code
_entity_poly.pdbx_strand_id
1 'polypeptide(L)' 'MRTRTCTRTRTTVTAALAATLLLAALSACTRSEAEVRATCERALDNHSTLSNRPKACQDVPDESYRTLLLVYDLKAEGLD' A
#
# COMPACT_ATOMS: atom_id res chain seq x y z
N MET A 1 38.98 19.16 -43.81
CA MET A 1 39.13 19.17 -42.35
C MET A 1 37.78 19.45 -41.70
N ARG A 2 37.46 18.73 -40.60
CA ARG A 2 36.36 18.95 -39.60
C ARG A 2 34.93 18.58 -40.03
N THR A 3 34.11 17.86 -39.27
CA THR A 3 34.22 16.93 -38.11
C THR A 3 32.83 16.27 -37.97
N ARG A 4 32.77 14.98 -37.61
CA ARG A 4 31.52 14.23 -37.37
C ARG A 4 30.81 14.74 -36.11
N THR A 5 29.49 14.89 -36.16
CA THR A 5 28.64 14.94 -34.94
C THR A 5 27.48 13.96 -35.08
N CYS A 6 27.69 12.75 -34.55
CA CYS A 6 26.63 11.79 -34.25
C CYS A 6 25.78 12.34 -33.11
N THR A 7 24.61 12.89 -33.40
CA THR A 7 23.58 13.16 -32.38
C THR A 7 22.84 11.86 -32.04
N ARG A 8 23.57 10.95 -31.35
CA ARG A 8 22.99 9.80 -30.65
C ARG A 8 22.45 10.29 -29.30
N THR A 9 21.36 11.04 -29.33
CA THR A 9 20.70 11.61 -28.13
C THR A 9 19.19 11.44 -28.22
N ARG A 10 18.73 10.26 -28.64
CA ARG A 10 17.30 9.91 -28.65
C ARG A 10 16.93 8.59 -27.99
N THR A 11 17.89 7.90 -27.38
CA THR A 11 17.67 6.58 -26.75
C THR A 11 17.83 6.58 -25.23
N THR A 12 18.36 7.64 -24.63
CA THR A 12 18.55 7.74 -23.16
C THR A 12 17.31 8.23 -22.43
N VAL A 13 16.46 9.03 -23.09
CA VAL A 13 15.24 9.59 -22.50
C VAL A 13 14.20 8.50 -22.26
N THR A 14 14.03 7.57 -23.21
CA THR A 14 13.07 6.46 -23.09
C THR A 14 13.45 5.46 -22.00
N ALA A 15 14.74 5.17 -21.81
CA ALA A 15 15.19 4.27 -20.74
C ALA A 15 14.98 4.87 -19.34
N ALA A 16 15.22 6.17 -19.17
CA ALA A 16 15.01 6.86 -17.89
C ALA A 16 13.52 6.95 -17.53
N LEU A 17 12.66 7.25 -18.51
CA LEU A 17 11.20 7.25 -18.33
C LEU A 17 10.63 5.87 -18.03
N ALA A 18 11.13 4.83 -18.70
CA ALA A 18 10.75 3.46 -18.37
C ALA A 18 11.17 3.09 -16.95
N ALA A 19 12.40 3.43 -16.55
CA ALA A 19 12.89 3.17 -15.20
C ALA A 19 12.06 3.88 -14.12
N THR A 20 11.69 5.16 -14.32
CA THR A 20 10.85 5.89 -13.36
C THR A 20 9.42 5.34 -13.30
N LEU A 21 8.84 4.91 -14.42
CA LEU A 21 7.54 4.23 -14.45
C LEU A 21 7.57 2.87 -13.76
N LEU A 22 8.65 2.09 -13.92
CA LEU A 22 8.88 0.83 -13.21
C LEU A 22 9.09 1.06 -11.71
N LEU A 23 9.86 2.07 -11.31
CA LEU A 23 10.05 2.45 -9.91
C LEU A 23 8.74 2.96 -9.27
N ALA A 24 7.96 3.75 -10.01
CA ALA A 24 6.64 4.20 -9.57
C ALA A 24 5.66 3.03 -9.43
N ALA A 25 5.67 2.08 -10.37
CA ALA A 25 4.87 0.86 -10.31
C ALA A 25 5.32 -0.05 -9.15
N LEU A 26 6.61 -0.15 -8.85
CA LEU A 26 7.13 -0.86 -7.68
C LEU A 26 6.78 -0.16 -6.36
N SER A 27 6.75 1.17 -6.32
CA SER A 27 6.31 1.93 -5.14
C SER A 27 4.78 1.93 -4.95
N ALA A 28 4.03 1.71 -6.03
CA ALA A 28 2.60 1.41 -6.00
C ALA A 28 2.31 -0.08 -5.77
N CYS A 29 3.35 -0.94 -5.77
CA CYS A 29 3.25 -2.37 -5.54
C CYS A 29 3.22 -2.65 -4.04
N THR A 30 2.01 -2.47 -3.51
CA THR A 30 1.39 -3.31 -2.48
C THR A 30 2.15 -3.45 -1.15
N ARG A 31 1.68 -2.72 -0.13
CA ARG A 31 1.66 -3.30 1.21
C ARG A 31 1.04 -4.69 1.09
N SER A 32 1.73 -5.71 1.60
CA SER A 32 1.16 -7.05 1.66
C SER A 32 -0.17 -7.00 2.40
N GLU A 33 -1.15 -7.82 2.02
CA GLU A 33 -2.44 -7.87 2.73
C GLU A 33 -2.22 -8.12 4.24
N ALA A 34 -1.20 -8.90 4.60
CA ALA A 34 -0.80 -9.11 5.98
C ALA A 34 -0.34 -7.81 6.67
N GLU A 35 0.37 -6.94 5.97
CA GLU A 35 0.85 -5.66 6.49
C GLU A 35 -0.29 -4.63 6.61
N VAL A 36 -1.21 -4.61 5.65
CA VAL A 36 -2.45 -3.81 5.72
C VAL A 36 -3.27 -4.25 6.93
N ARG A 37 -3.50 -5.57 7.07
CA ARG A 37 -4.28 -6.13 8.17
C ARG A 37 -3.65 -5.85 9.54
N ALA A 38 -2.35 -6.07 9.68
CA ALA A 38 -1.64 -5.78 10.93
C ALA A 38 -1.64 -4.29 11.28
N THR A 39 -1.59 -3.40 10.28
CA THR A 39 -1.69 -1.96 10.50
C THR A 39 -3.10 -1.57 10.94
N CYS A 40 -4.12 -2.18 10.33
CA CYS A 40 -5.51 -2.00 10.73
C CYS A 40 -5.77 -2.49 12.17
N GLU A 41 -5.32 -3.71 12.51
CA GLU A 41 -5.46 -4.29 13.86
C GLU A 41 -4.89 -3.37 14.94
N ARG A 42 -3.73 -2.75 14.70
CA ARG A 42 -3.12 -1.79 15.63
C ARG A 42 -3.86 -0.46 15.76
N ALA A 43 -4.68 -0.12 14.76
CA ALA A 43 -5.43 1.13 14.74
C ALA A 43 -6.85 0.97 15.29
N LEU A 44 -7.27 -0.25 15.66
CA LEU A 44 -8.56 -0.50 16.29
C LEU A 44 -8.57 -0.01 17.74
N ASP A 45 -9.69 0.58 18.11
CA ASP A 45 -10.01 1.07 19.45
C ASP A 45 -11.49 0.83 19.78
N ASN A 46 -11.88 1.18 21.01
CA ASN A 46 -13.26 1.05 21.51
C ASN A 46 -14.28 1.95 20.81
N HIS A 47 -13.86 2.84 19.90
CA HIS A 47 -14.73 3.68 19.09
C HIS A 47 -14.85 3.18 17.64
N SER A 48 -14.10 2.15 17.28
CA SER A 48 -14.06 1.59 15.95
C SER A 48 -15.33 0.80 15.66
N THR A 49 -16.01 1.16 14.56
CA THR A 49 -17.24 0.48 14.10
C THR A 49 -17.23 0.36 12.59
N LEU A 50 -18.18 -0.41 12.02
CA LEU A 50 -18.32 -0.50 10.56
C LEU A 50 -18.53 0.87 9.89
N SER A 51 -19.22 1.78 10.57
CA SER A 51 -19.46 3.16 10.10
C SER A 51 -18.38 4.15 10.52
N ASN A 52 -17.59 3.85 11.56
CA ASN A 52 -16.50 4.69 12.05
C ASN A 52 -15.18 3.92 11.95
N ARG A 53 -14.74 3.71 10.70
CA ARG A 53 -13.55 2.91 10.42
C ARG A 53 -12.28 3.77 10.45
N PRO A 54 -11.21 3.33 11.15
CA PRO A 54 -9.91 4.00 11.11
C PRO A 54 -9.34 4.10 9.69
N LYS A 55 -8.60 5.18 9.40
CA LYS A 55 -7.98 5.38 8.08
C LYS A 55 -7.09 4.21 7.65
N ALA A 56 -6.38 3.61 8.61
CA ALA A 56 -5.51 2.44 8.40
C ALA A 56 -6.25 1.17 7.94
N CYS A 57 -7.57 1.13 8.11
CA CYS A 57 -8.42 0.00 7.75
C CYS A 57 -9.19 0.22 6.45
N GLN A 58 -9.06 1.38 5.77
CA GLN A 58 -9.87 1.69 4.58
C GLN A 58 -9.62 0.71 3.42
N ASP A 59 -8.41 0.17 3.33
CA ASP A 59 -8.03 -0.79 2.29
C ASP A 59 -8.34 -2.26 2.66
N VAL A 60 -8.95 -2.51 3.83
CA VAL A 60 -9.37 -3.85 4.28
C VAL A 60 -10.79 -4.12 3.75
N PRO A 61 -11.10 -5.31 3.18
CA PRO A 61 -12.47 -5.65 2.80
C PRO A 61 -13.43 -5.67 4.00
N ASP A 62 -14.70 -5.34 3.79
CA ASP A 62 -15.69 -5.24 4.87
C ASP A 62 -15.86 -6.51 5.69
N GLU A 63 -15.90 -7.68 5.04
CA GLU A 63 -16.02 -8.96 5.75
C GLU A 63 -14.77 -9.26 6.60
N SER A 64 -13.58 -8.91 6.09
CA SER A 64 -12.34 -9.02 6.84
C SER A 64 -12.34 -8.06 8.03
N TYR A 65 -12.80 -6.82 7.84
CA TYR A 65 -12.86 -5.83 8.93
C TYR A 65 -13.86 -6.22 10.03
N ARG A 66 -15.01 -6.82 9.68
CA ARG A 66 -15.93 -7.40 10.68
C ARG A 66 -15.24 -8.45 11.54
N THR A 67 -14.43 -9.30 10.91
CA THR A 67 -13.66 -10.32 11.62
C THR A 67 -12.64 -9.66 12.56
N LEU A 68 -11.97 -8.60 12.12
CA LEU A 68 -11.02 -7.86 12.97
C LEU A 68 -11.69 -7.20 14.17
N LEU A 69 -12.88 -6.61 14.00
CA LEU A 69 -13.67 -6.05 15.10
C LEU A 69 -14.05 -7.15 16.11
N LEU A 70 -14.53 -8.30 15.63
CA LEU A 70 -14.85 -9.43 16.51
C LEU A 70 -13.63 -9.91 17.29
N VAL A 71 -12.49 -10.07 16.62
CA VAL A 71 -11.24 -10.49 17.29
C VAL A 71 -10.78 -9.43 18.30
N TYR A 72 -10.93 -8.15 17.99
CA TYR A 72 -10.62 -7.07 18.92
C TYR A 72 -11.49 -7.15 20.18
N ASP A 73 -12.81 -7.34 20.02
CA ASP A 73 -13.75 -7.47 21.13
C ASP A 73 -13.44 -8.70 21.99
N LEU A 74 -13.13 -9.85 21.36
CA LEU A 74 -12.75 -11.07 22.08
C LEU A 74 -11.47 -10.87 22.91
N LYS A 75 -10.46 -10.21 22.35
CA LYS A 75 -9.21 -9.88 23.07
C LYS A 75 -9.45 -8.91 24.23
N ALA A 76 -10.37 -7.95 24.07
CA ALA A 76 -10.75 -7.05 25.16
C ALA A 76 -11.39 -7.80 26.34
N GLU A 77 -12.07 -8.91 26.06
CA GLU A 77 -12.64 -9.84 27.05
C GLU A 77 -11.61 -10.88 27.57
N GLY A 78 -10.36 -10.83 27.10
CA GLY A 78 -9.31 -11.78 27.50
C GLY A 78 -9.42 -13.17 26.85
N LEU A 79 -10.11 -13.26 25.72
CA LEU A 79 -10.27 -14.47 24.91
C LEU A 79 -9.35 -14.35 23.67
N ASP A 80 -8.21 -15.04 23.68
CA ASP A 80 -7.22 -15.10 22.58
C ASP A 80 -7.19 -16.47 21.88
#